data_AF-A0A350XJR8-F1
#
_entry.id   AF-A0A350XJR8-F1
#
_cell.length_a   1.000
_cell.length_b   1.000
_cell.length_c   1.000
_cell.angle_alpha   90.00
_cell.angle_beta   90.00
_cell.angle_gamma   90.00
#
_symmetry.space_group_name_H-M   'P 1'
#
loop_
_entity.id
_entity.type
_entity.pdbx_description
1 polymer ?
#
loop_
_entity_poly.entity_id
_entity_poly.type
_entity_poly.pdbx_seq_one_letter_code
_entity_poly.pdbx_strand_id
1 'polypeptide(L)' 'MYSYHYENASKNLLFRYDNTRHHKKLNLLNYPHHKHDGSEDNVISSNAPMLADVLNEISRLLG' A
#
# COMPACT_ATOMS: atom_id res chain seq x y z
N MET A 1 -7.49 7.38 9.92
CA MET A 1 -7.28 6.17 9.11
C MET A 1 -7.21 6.61 7.66
N TYR A 2 -6.32 6.04 6.86
CA TYR A 2 -6.26 6.30 5.42
C TYR A 2 -6.16 4.97 4.66
N SER A 3 -6.51 5.01 3.39
CA SER A 3 -6.26 3.92 2.45
C SER A 3 -6.10 4.49 1.05
N TYR A 4 -5.03 4.11 0.36
CA TYR A 4 -4.83 4.36 -1.06
C TYR A 4 -4.71 3.00 -1.74
N HIS A 5 -5.78 2.60 -2.44
CA HIS A 5 -5.88 1.30 -3.13
C HIS A 5 -5.79 1.53 -4.64
N TYR A 6 -4.88 0.81 -5.29
CA TYR A 6 -4.73 0.83 -6.73
C TYR A 6 -4.82 -0.58 -7.29
N GLU A 7 -5.76 -0.78 -8.23
CA GLU A 7 -6.04 -2.05 -8.90
C GLU A 7 -6.18 -1.86 -10.41
N ASN A 8 -5.97 -2.93 -11.17
CA ASN A 8 -6.19 -2.90 -12.62
C ASN A 8 -7.65 -3.18 -12.99
N ALA A 9 -7.98 -3.08 -14.28
CA ALA A 9 -9.32 -3.32 -14.80
C ALA A 9 -9.88 -4.73 -14.48
N SER A 10 -9.00 -5.70 -14.23
CA SER A 10 -9.37 -7.06 -13.80
C SER A 10 -9.50 -7.21 -12.29
N LYS A 11 -9.47 -6.10 -11.53
CA LYS A 11 -9.53 -6.04 -10.06
C LYS A 11 -8.38 -6.74 -9.34
N ASN A 12 -7.23 -6.88 -10.00
CA ASN A 12 -6.03 -7.33 -9.31
C ASN A 12 -5.44 -6.15 -8.56
N LEU A 13 -5.12 -6.35 -7.29
CA LEU A 13 -4.39 -5.37 -6.48
C LEU A 13 -2.99 -5.16 -7.08
N LEU A 14 -2.64 -3.92 -7.39
CA LEU A 14 -1.25 -3.56 -7.71
C LEU A 14 -0.53 -3.13 -6.45
N PHE A 15 -1.15 -2.23 -5.69
CA PHE A 15 -0.72 -1.94 -4.34
C PHE A 15 -1.82 -1.30 -3.50
N ARG A 16 -1.70 -1.41 -2.18
CA ARG A 16 -2.47 -0.60 -1.24
C ARG A 16 -1.58 -0.06 -0.13
N TYR A 17 -1.70 1.22 0.18
CA TYR A 17 -1.16 1.81 1.41
C TYR A 17 -2.28 2.04 2.41
N ASP A 18 -2.15 1.53 3.63
CA ASP A 18 -3.06 1.86 4.72
C ASP A 18 -2.38 1.84 6.09
N ASN A 19 -3.14 2.14 7.14
CA ASN A 19 -2.64 2.20 8.51
C ASN A 19 -3.53 1.48 9.52
N THR A 20 -4.26 0.46 9.07
CA THR A 20 -5.04 -0.38 9.98
C THR A 20 -4.12 -1.16 10.93
N ARG A 21 -4.59 -1.40 12.17
CA ARG A 21 -3.74 -1.95 13.24
C ARG A 21 -3.64 -3.49 13.24
N HIS A 22 -4.16 -4.17 12.23
CA HIS A 22 -4.33 -5.63 12.19
C HIS A 22 -3.00 -6.41 12.05
N HIS A 23 -1.94 -5.79 11.52
CA HIS A 23 -0.65 -6.43 11.25
C HIS A 23 0.39 -6.32 12.39
N LYS A 24 -0.05 -6.12 13.64
CA LYS A 24 0.87 -5.97 14.80
C LYS A 24 1.86 -7.13 14.93
N LYS A 25 1.43 -8.35 14.60
CA LYS A 25 2.25 -9.58 14.64
C LYS A 25 3.43 -9.60 13.67
N LEU A 26 3.41 -8.75 12.64
CA LEU A 26 4.48 -8.69 11.62
C LEU A 26 5.69 -7.86 12.08
N ASN A 27 5.60 -7.14 13.21
CA ASN A 27 6.69 -6.32 13.76
C ASN A 27 7.34 -5.38 12.73
N LEU A 28 6.52 -4.78 11.86
CA LEU A 28 6.99 -3.84 10.83
C LEU A 28 7.58 -2.58 11.49
N LEU A 29 8.69 -2.08 10.92
CA LEU A 29 9.38 -0.89 11.41
C LEU A 29 8.44 0.34 11.51
N ASN A 30 7.56 0.50 10.53
CA ASN A 30 6.67 1.66 10.44
C ASN A 30 5.24 1.40 10.94
N TYR A 31 5.02 0.34 11.74
CA TYR A 31 3.68 0.02 12.26
C TYR A 31 2.99 1.27 12.88
N PRO A 32 1.71 1.56 12.54
CA PRO A 32 0.77 0.72 11.81
C PRO A 32 0.81 0.89 10.29
N HIS A 33 1.70 1.72 9.75
CA HIS A 33 1.81 1.99 8.32
C HIS A 33 2.42 0.81 7.58
N HIS A 34 1.76 0.40 6.52
CA HIS A 34 2.20 -0.71 5.68
C HIS A 34 1.71 -0.54 4.25
N LYS A 35 2.30 -1.34 3.36
CA LYS A 35 1.89 -1.49 1.97
C LYS A 35 1.56 -2.95 1.72
N HIS A 36 0.43 -3.23 1.09
CA HIS A 36 0.15 -4.48 0.41
C HIS A 36 0.70 -4.36 -1.02
N ASP A 37 1.64 -5.21 -1.41
CA ASP A 37 2.38 -5.10 -2.66
C ASP A 37 2.03 -6.24 -3.60
N GLY A 38 1.17 -5.97 -4.60
CA GLY A 38 0.66 -6.95 -5.56
C GLY A 38 -0.35 -7.97 -5.02
N SER A 39 -0.47 -8.13 -3.70
CA SER A 39 -1.48 -9.02 -3.08
C SER A 39 -1.80 -8.61 -1.64
N GLU A 40 -2.97 -9.02 -1.15
CA GLU A 40 -3.39 -8.78 0.23
C GLU A 40 -2.45 -9.44 1.26
N ASP A 41 -1.82 -10.57 0.91
CA ASP A 41 -0.94 -11.31 1.82
C ASP A 41 0.50 -10.79 1.81
N ASN A 42 0.91 -10.04 0.79
CA ASN A 42 2.27 -9.49 0.69
C ASN A 42 2.36 -8.12 1.37
N VAL A 43 2.44 -8.15 2.71
CA VAL A 43 2.48 -6.93 3.54
C VAL A 43 3.92 -6.54 3.88
N ILE A 44 4.32 -5.34 3.47
CA ILE A 44 5.65 -4.78 3.72
C ILE A 44 5.59 -3.49 4.53
N SER A 45 6.67 -3.19 5.26
CA SER A 45 6.81 -1.93 5.99
C SER A 45 6.89 -0.77 5.02
N SER A 46 6.13 0.30 5.27
CA SER A 46 6.19 1.52 4.46
C SER A 46 5.85 2.75 5.29
N ASN A 47 6.39 3.91 4.92
CA ASN A 47 5.95 5.17 5.50
C ASN A 47 4.54 5.50 5.02
N ALA A 48 3.86 6.44 5.69
CA ALA A 48 2.64 7.01 5.15
C ALA A 48 2.98 7.88 3.92
N PRO A 49 2.53 7.52 2.70
CA PRO A 49 2.79 8.35 1.53
C PRO A 49 1.88 9.57 1.52
N MET A 50 2.31 10.64 0.86
CA MET A 50 1.39 11.68 0.42
C MET A 50 0.64 11.21 -0.83
N LEU A 51 -0.53 11.80 -1.11
CA LEU A 51 -1.27 11.49 -2.33
C LEU A 51 -0.43 11.73 -3.60
N ALA A 52 0.43 12.74 -3.59
CA ALA A 52 1.35 13.01 -4.70
C ALA A 52 2.33 11.85 -4.97
N ASP A 53 2.84 11.20 -3.91
CA ASP A 53 3.73 10.04 -4.06
C ASP A 53 2.99 8.85 -4.69
N VAL A 54 1.74 8.63 -4.26
CA VAL A 54 0.87 7.59 -4.81
C VAL A 54 0.59 7.83 -6.30
N LEU A 55 0.23 9.06 -6.67
CA LEU A 55 -0.02 9.41 -8.08
C LEU A 55 1.25 9.28 -8.94
N ASN A 56 2.41 9.64 -8.39
CA ASN A 56 3.70 9.45 -9.07
C ASN A 56 4.02 7.96 -9.28
N GLU A 57 3.74 7.11 -8.30
CA GLU A 57 3.90 5.66 -8.44
C GLU A 57 2.96 5.09 -9.52
N ILE A 58 1.68 5.49 -9.51
CA ILE A 58 0.71 5.11 -10.55
C ILE A 58 1.20 5.53 -11.93
N SER A 59 1.66 6.78 -12.09
CA SER A 59 2.19 7.27 -13.35
C SER A 59 3.35 6.40 -13.85
N ARG A 60 4.29 6.02 -12.98
CA ARG A 60 5.42 5.14 -13.36
C ARG A 60 4.98 3.75 -13.80
N LEU A 61 3.87 3.24 -13.27
CA LEU A 61 3.33 1.93 -13.66
C LEU A 61 2.63 1.97 -15.03
N LEU A 62 2.15 3.14 -15.46
CA LEU A 62 1.45 3.32 -16.73
C LEU A 62 2.40 3.63 -17.90
N GLY A 63 3.63 4.06 -17.63
CA GLY A 63 4.60 4.51 -18.64
C GLY A 63 4.44 5.97 -18.98
#